data_AF-A0ABD0Y209-F1
#
_entry.id   AF-A0ABD0Y209-F1
#
_cell.length_a   1.000
_cell.length_b   1.000
_cell.length_c   1.000
_cell.angle_alpha   90.00
_cell.angle_beta   90.00
_cell.angle_gamma   90.00
#
_symmetry.space_group_name_H-M   'P 1'
#
loop_
_entity.id
_entity.type
_entity.pdbx_description
1 polymer ?
#
loop_
_entity_poly.entity_id
_entity_poly.type
_entity_poly.pdbx_seq_one_letter_code
_entity_poly.pdbx_strand_id
1 'polypeptide(L)'
;MQLPRGNLETIQPRALTVLTVGQLLDGKKYNDAMTLLRRQRIDLNLCVDHNCQQFIADVGVFVSQVDPQWITLLITELSPTVVTKDAYSSYYNQDKQQKMDKSKVETVCSALYDEMMVADKDYFLLPILSCLVKTKKMKKAIELCTSDEALKHLLFLVDVDKLYAEALGAYNLEIALRIVGKSQKDPKEYLPFLNSLRLMEPNYMKYTIDKSLGRLESALYHIAQCQGNDKEQLCNQLVVENSLYREALEIFVNDSERLKEILELYGDHLHKCKHYEEAGIMYTRCKKYEEAIQAFLAIGEWKQCMVLANKLNYE
;
A
#
# COMPACT_ATOMS: atom_id res chain seq x y z
N MET A 1 49.68 13.67 10.19
CA MET A 1 50.65 12.84 10.93
C MET A 1 51.79 12.49 10.00
N GLN A 2 53.03 12.55 10.46
CA GLN A 2 54.18 12.13 9.67
C GLN A 2 54.48 10.66 9.97
N LEU A 3 54.48 9.81 8.95
CA LEU A 3 54.82 8.40 9.10
C LEU A 3 56.35 8.22 9.21
N PRO A 4 56.84 7.09 9.77
CA PRO A 4 58.28 6.83 9.93
C PRO A 4 59.10 6.90 8.63
N ARG A 5 58.44 6.80 7.46
CA ARG A 5 59.06 6.91 6.13
C ARG A 5 59.11 8.36 5.59
N GLY A 6 58.73 9.36 6.38
CA GLY A 6 58.77 10.78 6.01
C GLY A 6 57.51 11.31 5.30
N ASN A 7 56.58 10.45 4.89
CA ASN A 7 55.31 10.85 4.26
C ASN A 7 54.41 11.60 5.26
N LEU A 8 53.80 12.70 4.80
CA LEU A 8 52.75 13.40 5.54
C LEU A 8 51.39 12.84 5.14
N GLU A 9 50.69 12.23 6.10
CA GLU A 9 49.31 11.78 5.92
C GLU A 9 48.36 12.73 6.65
N THR A 10 47.35 13.22 5.95
CA THR A 10 46.30 14.04 6.55
C THR A 10 45.16 13.12 6.99
N ILE A 11 44.88 13.10 8.29
CA ILE A 11 43.76 12.34 8.86
C ILE A 11 42.71 13.36 9.26
N GLN A 12 41.46 13.12 8.89
CA GLN A 12 40.32 13.89 9.38
C GLN A 12 39.55 13.04 10.41
N PRO A 13 39.72 13.31 11.72
CA PRO A 13 39.04 12.53 12.75
C PRO A 13 37.52 12.63 12.64
N ARG A 14 36.82 11.49 12.71
CA ARG A 14 35.36 11.43 12.57
C ARG A 14 34.63 12.30 13.60
N ALA A 15 35.16 12.39 14.82
CA ALA A 15 34.65 13.26 15.88
C ALA A 15 34.60 14.74 15.47
N LEU A 16 35.69 15.26 14.91
CA LEU A 16 35.77 16.65 14.46
C LEU A 16 34.82 16.89 13.28
N THR A 17 34.73 15.94 12.35
CA THR A 17 33.78 16.02 11.24
C THR A 17 32.34 16.10 11.72
N VAL A 18 31.93 15.26 12.68
CA VAL A 18 30.55 15.27 13.23
C VAL A 18 30.24 16.59 13.91
N LEU A 19 31.20 17.15 14.67
CA LEU A 19 31.05 18.46 15.30
C LEU A 19 30.92 19.59 14.27
N THR A 20 31.75 19.58 13.21
CA THR A 20 31.65 20.55 12.12
C THR A 20 30.32 20.44 11.39
N VAL A 21 29.84 19.22 11.13
CA VAL A 21 28.51 19.00 10.54
C VAL A 21 27.42 19.60 11.45
N GLY A 22 27.48 19.36 12.76
CA GLY A 22 26.53 19.95 13.72
C GLY A 22 26.47 21.48 13.61
N GLN A 23 27.62 22.15 13.58
CA GLN A 23 27.68 23.62 13.41
C GLN A 23 27.09 24.09 12.07
N LEU A 24 27.28 23.33 10.99
CA LEU A 24 26.68 23.65 9.69
C LEU A 24 25.16 23.47 9.71
N LEU A 25 24.66 22.42 10.37
CA LEU A 25 23.23 22.16 10.53
C LEU A 25 22.56 23.23 11.40
N ASP A 26 23.16 23.60 12.53
CA ASP A 26 22.72 24.70 13.38
C ASP A 26 22.66 26.03 12.60
N GLY A 27 23.63 26.25 11.70
CA GLY A 27 23.72 27.41 10.82
C GLY A 27 22.84 27.34 9.56
N LYS A 28 21.98 26.31 9.41
CA LYS A 28 21.12 26.09 8.22
C LYS A 28 21.86 25.99 6.88
N LYS A 29 23.13 25.55 6.91
CA LYS A 29 23.98 25.33 5.74
C LYS A 29 23.89 23.86 5.31
N TYR A 30 22.72 23.46 4.81
CA TYR A 30 22.42 22.07 4.52
C TYR A 30 23.22 21.51 3.35
N ASN A 31 23.53 22.32 2.32
CA ASN A 31 24.35 21.87 1.19
C ASN A 31 25.78 21.50 1.64
N ASP A 32 26.42 22.37 2.42
CA ASP A 32 27.76 22.14 2.97
C ASP A 32 27.78 20.92 3.88
N ALA A 33 26.76 20.77 4.74
CA ALA A 33 26.62 19.62 5.61
C ALA A 33 26.49 18.31 4.81
N MET A 34 25.60 18.27 3.80
CA MET A 34 25.40 17.10 2.93
C MET A 34 26.67 16.74 2.17
N THR A 35 27.38 17.75 1.65
CA THR A 35 28.66 17.55 0.95
C THR A 35 29.70 16.91 1.86
N LEU A 36 29.82 17.41 3.10
CA LEU A 36 30.78 16.89 4.07
C LEU A 36 30.43 15.47 4.52
N LEU A 37 29.15 15.19 4.78
CA LEU A 37 28.66 13.87 5.16
C LEU A 37 28.93 12.83 4.07
N ARG A 38 28.57 13.14 2.82
CA ARG A 38 28.83 12.26 1.67
C ARG A 38 30.31 11.99 1.46
N ARG A 39 31.14 13.05 1.49
CA ARG A 39 32.59 12.94 1.31
C ARG A 39 33.23 12.04 2.36
N GLN A 40 32.75 12.14 3.60
CA GLN A 40 33.30 11.39 4.73
C GLN A 40 32.56 10.07 5.00
N ARG A 41 31.59 9.69 4.16
CA ARG A 41 30.74 8.48 4.30
C ARG A 41 30.15 8.36 5.71
N ILE A 42 29.66 9.48 6.23
CA ILE A 42 28.89 9.56 7.47
C ILE A 42 27.42 9.41 7.10
N ASP A 43 26.66 8.74 7.97
CA ASP A 43 25.24 8.47 7.78
C ASP A 43 24.44 9.78 7.58
N LEU A 44 23.72 9.86 6.46
CA LEU A 44 22.93 11.04 6.07
C LEU A 44 21.74 11.28 7.01
N ASN A 45 21.28 10.26 7.74
CA ASN A 45 20.27 10.42 8.78
C ASN A 45 20.68 11.47 9.82
N LEU A 46 21.99 11.76 9.96
CA LEU A 46 22.48 12.81 10.86
C LEU A 46 21.91 14.20 10.53
N CYS A 47 21.60 14.50 9.26
CA CYS A 47 20.95 15.77 8.89
C CYS A 47 19.58 15.96 9.56
N VAL A 48 18.87 14.86 9.78
CA VAL A 48 17.54 14.84 10.40
C VAL A 48 17.65 14.65 11.91
N ASP A 49 18.50 13.71 12.35
CA ASP A 49 18.59 13.28 13.75
C ASP A 49 19.37 14.24 14.65
N HIS A 50 20.11 15.19 14.07
CA HIS A 50 20.76 16.27 14.81
C HIS A 50 19.72 17.12 15.56
N ASN A 51 18.68 17.57 14.84
CA ASN A 51 17.53 18.25 15.40
C ASN A 51 16.32 18.10 14.47
N CYS A 52 15.49 17.09 14.71
CA CYS A 52 14.40 16.75 13.80
C CYS A 52 13.30 17.82 13.77
N GLN A 53 12.98 18.46 14.89
CA GLN A 53 11.97 19.53 14.93
C GLN A 53 12.41 20.74 14.10
N GLN A 54 13.69 21.14 14.25
CA GLN A 54 14.25 22.22 13.45
C GLN A 54 14.34 21.84 11.97
N PHE A 55 14.75 20.60 11.65
CA PHE A 55 14.77 20.11 10.28
C PHE A 55 13.38 20.21 9.63
N ILE A 56 12.31 19.80 10.34
CA ILE A 56 10.92 19.90 9.86
C ILE A 56 10.51 21.37 9.61
N ALA A 57 10.91 22.28 10.50
CA ALA A 57 10.62 23.71 10.32
C ALA A 57 11.41 24.33 9.15
N ASP A 58 12.60 23.80 8.85
CA ASP A 58 13.52 24.32 7.85
C ASP A 58 13.54 23.49 6.55
N VAL A 59 12.55 22.59 6.31
CA VAL A 59 12.52 21.71 5.12
C VAL A 59 12.57 22.51 3.82
N GLY A 60 11.83 23.63 3.73
CA GLY A 60 11.88 24.49 2.54
C GLY A 60 13.29 25.03 2.25
N VAL A 61 14.04 25.39 3.30
CA VAL A 61 15.45 25.81 3.17
C VAL A 61 16.31 24.64 2.70
N PHE A 62 16.13 23.46 3.28
CA PHE A 62 16.84 22.25 2.86
C PHE A 62 16.60 21.91 1.38
N VAL A 63 15.34 21.89 0.94
CA VAL A 63 14.94 21.59 -0.44
C VAL A 63 15.50 22.63 -1.43
N SER A 64 15.55 23.91 -1.04
CA SER A 64 16.12 24.97 -1.88
C SER A 64 17.65 24.90 -2.04
N GLN A 65 18.36 24.35 -1.06
CA GLN A 65 19.83 24.33 -1.04
C GLN A 65 20.44 23.05 -1.60
N VAL A 66 19.76 21.91 -1.47
CA VAL A 66 20.33 20.59 -1.70
C VAL A 66 19.90 20.02 -3.05
N ASP A 67 20.85 19.45 -3.78
CA ASP A 67 20.58 18.82 -5.08
C ASP A 67 19.56 17.67 -4.96
N PRO A 68 18.57 17.56 -5.86
CA PRO A 68 17.53 16.52 -5.83
C PRO A 68 18.08 15.09 -5.75
N GLN A 69 19.23 14.79 -6.34
CA GLN A 69 19.86 13.47 -6.26
C GLN A 69 20.32 13.15 -4.84
N TRP A 70 20.77 14.16 -4.10
CA TRP A 70 21.21 14.00 -2.72
C TRP A 70 20.03 13.90 -1.76
N ILE A 71 18.94 14.61 -2.05
CA ILE A 71 17.65 14.44 -1.35
C ILE A 71 17.13 13.01 -1.58
N THR A 72 17.20 12.52 -2.82
CA THR A 72 16.82 11.14 -3.17
C THR A 72 17.62 10.14 -2.35
N LEU A 73 18.94 10.30 -2.28
CA LEU A 73 19.81 9.43 -1.47
C LEU A 73 19.43 9.45 0.01
N LEU A 74 19.24 10.64 0.58
CA LEU A 74 18.79 10.79 1.98
C LEU A 74 17.49 10.03 2.23
N ILE A 75 16.48 10.18 1.37
CA ILE A 75 15.19 9.49 1.53
C ILE A 75 15.35 7.97 1.43
N THR A 76 16.21 7.48 0.53
CA THR A 76 16.44 6.03 0.40
C THR A 76 17.08 5.41 1.63
N GLU A 77 18.04 6.11 2.25
CA GLU A 77 18.77 5.70 3.45
C GLU A 77 18.02 6.01 4.76
N LEU A 78 16.94 6.81 4.69
CA LEU A 78 16.19 7.24 5.86
C LEU A 78 15.65 6.03 6.64
N SER A 79 16.01 5.96 7.91
CA SER A 79 15.68 4.87 8.82
C SER A 79 14.86 5.37 10.02
N PRO A 80 14.09 4.48 10.68
CA PRO A 80 13.42 4.83 11.93
C PRO A 80 14.39 4.94 13.12
N THR A 81 15.64 4.46 12.97
CA THR A 81 16.65 4.56 14.01
C THR A 81 17.16 6.00 14.12
N VAL A 82 17.48 6.42 15.35
CA VAL A 82 18.01 7.75 15.64
C VAL A 82 19.52 7.63 15.81
N VAL A 83 20.28 8.03 14.79
CA VAL A 83 21.73 7.78 14.74
C VAL A 83 22.50 8.54 15.82
N THR A 84 21.93 9.64 16.32
CA THR A 84 22.49 10.44 17.42
C THR A 84 22.33 9.79 18.80
N LYS A 85 21.52 8.72 18.92
CA LYS A 85 21.38 7.89 20.13
C LYS A 85 22.20 6.61 20.07
N ASP A 86 22.67 6.23 18.88
CA ASP A 86 23.38 4.98 18.64
C ASP A 86 24.82 5.28 18.17
N ALA A 87 25.09 5.19 16.87
CA ALA A 87 26.41 5.31 16.26
C ALA A 87 27.16 6.61 16.59
N TYR A 88 26.44 7.70 16.86
CA TYR A 88 27.01 9.02 17.19
C TYR A 88 26.74 9.47 18.62
N SER A 89 26.26 8.58 19.49
CA SER A 89 25.92 8.89 20.89
C SER A 89 27.03 9.58 21.68
N SER A 90 28.29 9.21 21.45
CA SER A 90 29.46 9.81 22.10
C SER A 90 29.71 11.27 21.73
N TYR A 91 29.10 11.77 20.65
CA TYR A 91 29.25 13.16 20.18
C TYR A 91 28.06 14.06 20.54
N TYR A 92 27.00 13.49 21.12
CA TYR A 92 25.76 14.21 21.43
C TYR A 92 25.41 14.11 22.90
N ASN A 93 24.91 15.20 23.47
CA ASN A 93 24.35 15.17 24.81
C ASN A 93 22.92 14.61 24.76
N GLN A 94 22.72 13.41 25.31
CA GLN A 94 21.43 12.70 25.27
C GLN A 94 20.31 13.46 26.00
N ASP A 95 20.64 14.28 27.00
CA ASP A 95 19.64 15.05 27.78
C ASP A 95 18.98 16.16 26.96
N LYS A 96 19.61 16.59 25.86
CA LYS A 96 19.08 17.62 24.96
C LYS A 96 18.26 17.04 23.80
N GLN A 97 18.20 15.72 23.65
CA GLN A 97 17.55 15.09 22.50
C GLN A 97 16.06 14.88 22.74
N GLN A 98 15.26 15.53 21.90
CA GLN A 98 13.81 15.41 21.94
C GLN A 98 13.34 14.02 21.48
N LYS A 99 12.27 13.53 22.09
CA LYS A 99 11.54 12.35 21.59
C LYS A 99 10.56 12.80 20.50
N MET A 100 10.48 12.03 19.42
CA MET A 100 9.39 12.15 18.45
C MET A 100 8.24 11.24 18.87
N ASP A 101 7.02 11.78 18.85
CA ASP A 101 5.78 11.01 19.11
C ASP A 101 5.28 10.24 17.88
N LYS A 102 5.68 10.67 16.66
CA LYS A 102 5.29 10.06 15.38
C LYS A 102 6.45 9.33 14.72
N SER A 103 6.13 8.46 13.77
CA SER A 103 7.10 7.82 12.88
C SER A 103 7.98 8.90 12.20
N LYS A 104 9.28 8.92 12.54
CA LYS A 104 10.29 9.83 11.97
C LYS A 104 10.24 9.82 10.44
N VAL A 105 10.28 8.62 9.87
CA VAL A 105 10.31 8.41 8.41
C VAL A 105 9.07 9.01 7.75
N GLU A 106 7.89 8.73 8.30
CA GLU A 106 6.64 9.21 7.71
C GLU A 106 6.50 10.74 7.81
N THR A 107 6.90 11.31 8.95
CA THR A 107 6.82 12.76 9.18
C THR A 107 7.77 13.51 8.24
N VAL A 108 9.02 13.05 8.14
CA VAL A 108 10.04 13.68 7.29
C VAL A 108 9.72 13.51 5.81
N CYS A 109 9.33 12.31 5.37
CA CYS A 109 8.95 12.09 3.98
C CYS A 109 7.71 12.89 3.57
N SER A 110 6.74 13.08 4.48
CA SER A 110 5.56 13.89 4.20
C SER A 110 5.91 15.38 4.07
N ALA A 111 6.71 15.92 5.00
CA ALA A 111 7.16 17.31 4.93
C ALA A 111 8.01 17.60 3.67
N LEU A 112 8.94 16.71 3.33
CA LEU A 112 9.72 16.80 2.09
C LEU A 112 8.83 16.72 0.85
N TYR A 113 7.84 15.82 0.85
CA TYR A 113 6.90 15.68 -0.26
C TYR A 113 6.12 16.97 -0.49
N ASP A 114 5.55 17.56 0.57
CA ASP A 114 4.73 18.77 0.45
C ASP A 114 5.56 19.95 -0.09
N GLU A 115 6.77 20.17 0.45
CA GLU A 115 7.66 21.24 -0.02
C GLU A 115 8.13 21.05 -1.46
N MET A 116 8.55 19.83 -1.85
CA MET A 116 8.99 19.55 -3.22
C MET A 116 7.87 19.68 -4.25
N MET A 117 6.63 19.31 -3.87
CA MET A 117 5.45 19.47 -4.73
C MET A 117 5.10 20.94 -4.96
N VAL A 118 5.32 21.81 -3.97
CA VAL A 118 5.09 23.25 -4.09
C VAL A 118 6.19 23.95 -4.89
N ALA A 119 7.44 23.51 -4.73
CA ALA A 119 8.60 24.13 -5.38
C ALA A 119 8.63 23.89 -6.90
N ASP A 120 8.86 22.65 -7.31
CA ASP A 120 8.88 22.24 -8.73
C ASP A 120 8.75 20.72 -8.83
N LYS A 121 7.55 20.27 -9.19
CA LYS A 121 7.21 18.85 -9.30
C LYS A 121 8.12 18.10 -10.27
N ASP A 122 8.46 18.70 -11.42
CA ASP A 122 9.19 18.01 -12.47
C ASP A 122 10.68 17.93 -12.14
N TYR A 123 11.24 18.99 -11.55
CA TYR A 123 12.62 19.00 -11.06
C TYR A 123 12.84 18.03 -9.89
N PHE A 124 11.86 17.91 -8.98
CA PHE A 124 11.94 17.03 -7.80
C PHE A 124 11.24 15.66 -7.99
N LEU A 125 10.98 15.24 -9.23
CA LEU A 125 10.20 14.01 -9.49
C LEU A 125 10.77 12.76 -8.81
N LEU A 126 12.09 12.53 -8.91
CA LEU A 126 12.74 11.35 -8.32
C LEU A 126 12.66 11.31 -6.79
N PRO A 127 13.02 12.38 -6.04
CA PRO A 127 12.87 12.37 -4.59
C PRO A 127 11.40 12.32 -4.15
N ILE A 128 10.47 12.93 -4.89
CA ILE A 128 9.02 12.80 -4.64
C ILE A 128 8.59 11.32 -4.70
N LEU A 129 9.01 10.60 -5.74
CA LEU A 129 8.71 9.16 -5.88
C LEU A 129 9.32 8.35 -4.74
N SER A 130 10.56 8.65 -4.33
CA SER A 130 11.19 8.02 -3.15
C SER A 130 10.39 8.22 -1.87
N CYS A 131 9.86 9.43 -1.63
CA CYS A 131 9.01 9.71 -0.47
C CYS A 131 7.71 8.88 -0.51
N LEU A 132 7.07 8.78 -1.67
CA LEU A 132 5.84 8.01 -1.83
C LEU A 132 6.06 6.51 -1.61
N VAL A 133 7.18 5.97 -2.11
CA VAL A 133 7.57 4.58 -1.86
C VAL A 133 7.82 4.34 -0.38
N LYS A 134 8.59 5.21 0.30
CA LYS A 134 8.88 5.08 1.74
C LYS A 134 7.64 5.21 2.62
N THR A 135 6.68 6.03 2.22
CA THR A 135 5.38 6.20 2.92
C THR A 135 4.33 5.17 2.50
N LYS A 136 4.71 4.15 1.73
CA LYS A 136 3.82 3.06 1.25
C LYS A 136 2.64 3.54 0.38
N LYS A 137 2.76 4.71 -0.27
CA LYS A 137 1.75 5.29 -1.16
C LYS A 137 2.02 4.94 -2.62
N MET A 138 2.15 3.64 -2.93
CA MET A 138 2.56 3.14 -4.26
C MET A 138 1.63 3.58 -5.39
N LYS A 139 0.31 3.56 -5.18
CA LYS A 139 -0.68 3.97 -6.19
C LYS A 139 -0.40 5.38 -6.72
N LYS A 140 -0.19 6.34 -5.82
CA LYS A 140 0.17 7.72 -6.18
C LYS A 140 1.53 7.81 -6.87
N ALA A 141 2.50 6.99 -6.45
CA ALA A 141 3.82 6.96 -7.11
C ALA A 141 3.71 6.50 -8.56
N ILE A 142 2.88 5.49 -8.82
CA ILE A 142 2.61 4.96 -10.17
C ILE A 142 1.88 6.02 -11.02
N GLU A 143 0.89 6.72 -10.46
CA GLU A 143 0.18 7.80 -11.16
C GLU A 143 1.09 8.97 -11.55
N LEU A 144 2.06 9.32 -10.70
CA LEU A 144 3.03 10.39 -10.97
C LEU A 144 4.18 9.94 -11.87
N CYS A 145 4.32 8.64 -12.13
CA CYS A 145 5.39 8.08 -12.96
C CYS A 145 5.10 8.30 -14.45
N THR A 146 5.42 9.50 -14.96
CA THR A 146 5.22 9.86 -16.36
C THR A 146 6.41 9.46 -17.24
N SER A 147 7.64 9.67 -16.75
CA SER A 147 8.88 9.48 -17.54
C SER A 147 9.49 8.09 -17.42
N ASP A 148 10.31 7.72 -18.40
CA ASP A 148 11.06 6.46 -18.37
C ASP A 148 12.14 6.41 -17.29
N GLU A 149 12.67 7.57 -16.91
CA GLU A 149 13.63 7.73 -15.82
C GLU A 149 12.97 7.51 -14.46
N ALA A 150 11.79 8.09 -14.24
CA ALA A 150 10.97 7.84 -13.06
C ALA A 150 10.65 6.35 -12.88
N LEU A 151 10.32 5.66 -13.98
CA LEU A 151 10.05 4.22 -13.94
C LEU A 151 11.30 3.41 -13.57
N LYS A 152 12.47 3.74 -14.14
CA LYS A 152 13.74 3.10 -13.77
C LYS A 152 14.06 3.32 -12.30
N HIS A 153 13.81 4.53 -11.79
CA HIS A 153 14.00 4.86 -10.39
C HIS A 153 13.06 4.04 -9.48
N LEU A 154 11.78 3.92 -9.80
CA LEU A 154 10.85 3.07 -9.03
C LEU A 154 11.28 1.60 -9.02
N LEU A 155 11.72 1.06 -10.16
CA LEU A 155 12.24 -0.32 -10.28
C LEU A 155 13.51 -0.55 -9.45
N PHE A 156 14.29 0.49 -9.16
CA PHE A 156 15.43 0.40 -8.26
C PHE A 156 15.00 0.33 -6.79
N LEU A 157 13.89 0.99 -6.43
CA LEU A 157 13.41 1.08 -5.05
C LEU A 157 12.52 -0.09 -4.62
N VAL A 158 11.81 -0.70 -5.57
CA VAL A 158 10.73 -1.66 -5.30
C VAL A 158 10.86 -2.84 -6.24
N ASP A 159 10.57 -4.02 -5.69
CA ASP A 159 10.47 -5.25 -6.46
C ASP A 159 9.48 -5.14 -7.63
N VAL A 160 9.86 -5.70 -8.78
CA VAL A 160 9.11 -5.63 -10.03
C VAL A 160 7.70 -6.23 -9.87
N ASP A 161 7.57 -7.34 -9.14
CA ASP A 161 6.30 -8.04 -9.03
C ASP A 161 5.30 -7.24 -8.21
N LYS A 162 5.80 -6.57 -7.16
CA LYS A 162 4.99 -5.65 -6.35
C LYS A 162 4.54 -4.43 -7.15
N LEU A 163 5.44 -3.83 -7.94
CA LEU A 163 5.07 -2.71 -8.80
C LEU A 163 4.06 -3.11 -9.87
N TYR A 164 4.24 -4.27 -10.49
CA TYR A 164 3.32 -4.80 -11.47
C TYR A 164 1.94 -5.07 -10.87
N ALA A 165 1.89 -5.71 -9.70
CA ALA A 165 0.65 -5.99 -8.98
C ALA A 165 -0.11 -4.69 -8.61
N GLU A 166 0.60 -3.66 -8.13
CA GLU A 166 -0.01 -2.37 -7.82
C GLU A 166 -0.47 -1.60 -9.08
N ALA A 167 0.27 -1.68 -10.19
CA ALA A 167 -0.12 -1.06 -11.45
C ALA A 167 -1.37 -1.72 -12.06
N LEU A 168 -1.43 -3.06 -12.03
CA LEU A 168 -2.64 -3.81 -12.37
C LEU A 168 -3.80 -3.41 -11.45
N GLY A 169 -3.55 -3.31 -10.15
CA GLY A 169 -4.54 -2.91 -9.16
C GLY A 169 -4.98 -1.44 -9.24
N ALA A 170 -4.30 -0.61 -10.02
CA ALA A 170 -4.73 0.73 -10.40
C ALA A 170 -5.48 0.74 -11.75
N TYR A 171 -5.69 -0.44 -12.34
CA TYR A 171 -6.30 -0.68 -13.65
C TYR A 171 -5.59 0.05 -14.80
N ASN A 172 -4.31 0.39 -14.62
CA ASN A 172 -3.49 1.05 -15.64
C ASN A 172 -2.63 0.01 -16.38
N LEU A 173 -3.22 -0.60 -17.41
CA LEU A 173 -2.56 -1.64 -18.21
C LEU A 173 -1.33 -1.13 -18.97
N GLU A 174 -1.28 0.16 -19.29
CA GLU A 174 -0.14 0.75 -19.99
C GLU A 174 1.10 0.81 -19.10
N ILE A 175 0.96 1.31 -17.87
CA ILE A 175 2.07 1.34 -16.91
C ILE A 175 2.46 -0.08 -16.50
N ALA A 176 1.49 -0.98 -16.30
CA ALA A 176 1.76 -2.39 -16.02
C ALA A 176 2.61 -3.04 -17.13
N LEU A 177 2.29 -2.77 -18.41
CA LEU A 177 3.09 -3.23 -19.54
C LEU A 177 4.50 -2.62 -19.54
N ARG A 178 4.64 -1.32 -19.26
CA ARG A 178 5.95 -0.64 -19.19
C ARG A 178 6.84 -1.20 -18.08
N ILE A 179 6.27 -1.50 -16.90
CA ILE A 179 6.97 -2.10 -15.76
C ILE A 179 7.54 -3.47 -16.17
N VAL A 180 6.70 -4.36 -16.69
CA VAL A 180 7.12 -5.72 -17.03
C VAL A 180 8.01 -5.74 -18.28
N GLY A 181 7.80 -4.85 -19.23
CA GLY A 181 8.68 -4.70 -20.39
C GLY A 181 10.12 -4.30 -20.05
N LYS A 182 10.33 -3.65 -18.89
CA LYS A 182 11.66 -3.36 -18.34
C LYS A 182 12.17 -4.41 -17.35
N SER A 183 11.39 -5.46 -17.11
CA SER A 183 11.78 -6.58 -16.24
C SER A 183 12.51 -7.66 -17.02
N GLN A 184 13.14 -8.58 -16.30
CA GLN A 184 13.76 -9.78 -16.88
C GLN A 184 12.76 -10.91 -17.16
N LYS A 185 11.45 -10.68 -17.03
CA LYS A 185 10.42 -11.70 -17.27
C LYS A 185 10.23 -11.99 -18.76
N ASP A 186 9.87 -13.22 -19.06
CA ASP A 186 9.68 -13.67 -20.43
C ASP A 186 8.39 -13.05 -21.03
N PRO A 187 8.48 -12.31 -22.16
CA PRO A 187 7.31 -11.72 -22.85
C PRO A 187 6.16 -12.67 -23.11
N LYS A 188 6.46 -13.97 -23.29
CA LYS A 188 5.45 -14.98 -23.55
C LYS A 188 4.54 -15.26 -22.34
N GLU A 189 4.98 -14.94 -21.12
CA GLU A 189 4.18 -15.17 -19.91
C GLU A 189 3.16 -14.05 -19.66
N TYR A 190 3.53 -12.79 -19.88
CA TYR A 190 2.69 -11.65 -19.50
C TYR A 190 1.93 -11.01 -20.66
N LEU A 191 2.45 -11.05 -21.89
CA LEU A 191 1.79 -10.44 -23.04
C LEU A 191 0.42 -11.08 -23.36
N PRO A 192 0.26 -12.42 -23.35
CA PRO A 192 -1.03 -13.03 -23.60
C PRO A 192 -2.08 -12.60 -22.57
N PHE A 193 -1.69 -12.51 -21.30
CA PHE A 193 -2.56 -12.07 -20.22
C PHE A 193 -2.96 -10.59 -20.36
N LEU A 194 -2.01 -9.69 -20.62
CA LEU A 194 -2.34 -8.27 -20.83
C LEU A 194 -3.20 -8.04 -22.08
N ASN A 195 -2.96 -8.80 -23.14
CA ASN A 195 -3.77 -8.71 -24.36
C ASN A 195 -5.18 -9.25 -24.12
N SER A 196 -5.35 -10.33 -23.35
CA SER A 196 -6.69 -10.84 -23.03
C SER A 196 -7.47 -9.84 -22.19
N LEU A 197 -6.83 -9.18 -21.21
CA LEU A 197 -7.46 -8.14 -20.39
C LEU A 197 -7.97 -6.95 -21.24
N ARG A 198 -7.23 -6.53 -22.27
CA ARG A 198 -7.63 -5.43 -23.16
C ARG A 198 -8.88 -5.72 -24.00
N LEU A 199 -9.15 -6.99 -24.25
CA LEU A 199 -10.31 -7.43 -25.05
C LEU A 199 -11.56 -7.63 -24.20
N MET A 200 -11.43 -7.68 -22.87
CA MET A 200 -12.54 -7.89 -21.95
C MET A 200 -13.39 -6.63 -21.79
N GLU A 201 -14.65 -6.83 -21.42
CA GLU A 201 -15.54 -5.76 -20.97
C GLU A 201 -14.97 -5.11 -19.68
N PRO A 202 -15.08 -3.78 -19.49
CA PRO A 202 -14.37 -3.06 -18.42
C PRO A 202 -14.58 -3.61 -17.00
N ASN A 203 -15.80 -3.99 -16.62
CA ASN A 203 -16.06 -4.53 -15.29
C ASN A 203 -15.50 -5.95 -15.15
N TYR A 204 -15.65 -6.78 -16.18
CA TYR A 204 -15.08 -8.12 -16.20
C TYR A 204 -13.54 -8.12 -16.17
N MET A 205 -12.91 -7.15 -16.83
CA MET A 205 -11.46 -6.92 -16.77
C MET A 205 -11.02 -6.62 -15.34
N LYS A 206 -11.68 -5.68 -14.65
CA LYS A 206 -11.38 -5.32 -13.26
C LYS A 206 -11.56 -6.49 -12.30
N TYR A 207 -12.64 -7.27 -12.47
CA TYR A 207 -12.86 -8.52 -11.74
C TYR A 207 -11.68 -9.48 -11.92
N THR A 208 -11.27 -9.73 -13.17
CA THR A 208 -10.18 -10.67 -13.49
C THR A 208 -8.87 -10.24 -12.85
N ILE A 209 -8.58 -8.92 -12.89
CA ILE A 209 -7.40 -8.33 -12.26
C ILE A 209 -7.48 -8.49 -10.73
N ASP A 210 -8.56 -8.05 -10.09
CA ASP A 210 -8.66 -8.08 -8.63
C ASP A 210 -8.66 -9.52 -8.09
N LYS A 211 -9.26 -10.47 -8.82
CA LYS A 211 -9.16 -11.91 -8.51
C LYS A 211 -7.71 -12.39 -8.58
N SER A 212 -6.95 -12.02 -9.61
CA SER A 212 -5.53 -12.38 -9.73
C SER A 212 -4.64 -11.77 -8.64
N LEU A 213 -5.04 -10.62 -8.09
CA LEU A 213 -4.34 -9.91 -7.01
C LEU A 213 -4.81 -10.35 -5.60
N GLY A 214 -5.79 -11.25 -5.51
CA GLY A 214 -6.39 -11.67 -4.23
C GLY A 214 -7.27 -10.61 -3.55
N ARG A 215 -7.67 -9.56 -4.27
CA ARG A 215 -8.56 -8.49 -3.77
C ARG A 215 -10.02 -8.88 -3.96
N LEU A 216 -10.46 -9.88 -3.20
CA LEU A 216 -11.72 -10.59 -3.46
C LEU A 216 -12.98 -9.72 -3.28
N GLU A 217 -13.00 -8.83 -2.29
CA GLU A 217 -14.12 -7.90 -2.07
C GLU A 217 -14.34 -6.97 -3.28
N SER A 218 -13.26 -6.38 -3.79
CA SER A 218 -13.31 -5.55 -5.01
C SER A 218 -13.68 -6.39 -6.24
N ALA A 219 -13.15 -7.61 -6.34
CA ALA A 219 -13.50 -8.52 -7.43
C ALA A 219 -15.00 -8.82 -7.44
N LEU A 220 -15.59 -9.08 -6.26
CA LEU A 220 -17.02 -9.31 -6.08
C LEU A 220 -17.84 -8.10 -6.52
N TYR A 221 -17.42 -6.90 -6.15
CA TYR A 221 -18.07 -5.66 -6.56
C TYR A 221 -18.11 -5.49 -8.09
N HIS A 222 -17.00 -5.77 -8.79
CA HIS A 222 -16.94 -5.62 -10.25
C HIS A 222 -17.71 -6.71 -11.00
N ILE A 223 -17.69 -7.97 -10.53
CA ILE A 223 -18.45 -9.04 -11.19
C ILE A 223 -19.96 -8.84 -11.00
N ALA A 224 -20.40 -8.29 -9.87
CA ALA A 224 -21.81 -7.96 -9.61
C ALA A 224 -22.38 -6.94 -10.61
N GLN A 225 -21.54 -6.03 -11.11
CA GLN A 225 -21.93 -5.04 -12.13
C GLN A 225 -21.99 -5.63 -13.55
N CYS A 226 -21.47 -6.83 -13.76
CA CYS A 226 -21.53 -7.48 -15.05
C CYS A 226 -22.94 -8.04 -15.30
N GLN A 227 -23.41 -7.93 -16.55
CA GLN A 227 -24.66 -8.54 -17.00
C GLN A 227 -24.41 -9.89 -17.70
N GLY A 228 -25.31 -10.85 -17.48
CA GLY A 228 -25.33 -12.16 -18.14
C GLY A 228 -25.32 -13.33 -17.15
N ASN A 229 -26.10 -14.37 -17.45
CA ASN A 229 -26.30 -15.53 -16.56
C ASN A 229 -24.98 -16.24 -16.19
N ASP A 230 -24.05 -16.37 -17.14
CA ASP A 230 -22.74 -17.01 -16.88
C ASP A 230 -21.92 -16.24 -15.84
N LYS A 231 -22.03 -14.90 -15.83
CA LYS A 231 -21.32 -14.01 -14.90
C LYS A 231 -21.98 -14.01 -13.51
N GLU A 232 -23.30 -14.15 -13.45
CA GLU A 232 -24.04 -14.32 -12.20
C GLU A 232 -23.67 -15.63 -11.51
N GLN A 233 -23.61 -16.73 -12.26
CA GLN A 233 -23.14 -18.01 -11.73
C GLN A 233 -21.70 -17.90 -11.21
N LEU A 234 -20.81 -17.21 -11.94
CA LEU A 234 -19.44 -16.96 -11.51
C LEU A 234 -19.38 -16.13 -10.22
N CYS A 235 -20.25 -15.12 -10.08
CA CYS A 235 -20.38 -14.31 -8.88
C CYS A 235 -20.78 -15.18 -7.68
N ASN A 236 -21.81 -16.01 -7.84
CA ASN A 236 -22.29 -16.92 -6.79
C ASN A 236 -21.21 -17.93 -6.39
N GLN A 237 -20.46 -18.48 -7.36
CA GLN A 237 -19.31 -19.36 -7.08
C GLN A 237 -18.24 -18.64 -6.26
N LEU A 238 -17.88 -17.41 -6.64
CA LEU A 238 -16.87 -16.62 -5.92
C LEU A 238 -17.26 -16.38 -4.46
N VAL A 239 -18.53 -16.06 -4.21
CA VAL A 239 -19.08 -15.86 -2.86
C VAL A 239 -18.96 -17.14 -2.03
N VAL A 240 -19.35 -18.29 -2.58
CA VAL A 240 -19.33 -19.58 -1.87
C VAL A 240 -17.89 -20.04 -1.59
N GLU A 241 -17.00 -19.97 -2.59
CA GLU A 241 -15.60 -20.41 -2.44
C GLU A 241 -14.83 -19.60 -1.40
N ASN A 242 -15.13 -18.30 -1.28
CA ASN A 242 -14.39 -17.39 -0.42
C ASN A 242 -15.18 -16.91 0.81
N SER A 243 -16.39 -17.45 1.03
CA SER A 243 -17.28 -17.08 2.15
C SER A 243 -17.64 -15.58 2.23
N LEU A 244 -17.73 -14.88 1.10
CA LEU A 244 -17.98 -13.43 1.00
C LEU A 244 -19.46 -13.05 1.06
N TYR A 245 -20.23 -13.73 1.91
CA TYR A 245 -21.69 -13.61 1.95
C TYR A 245 -22.14 -12.23 2.41
N ARG A 246 -21.44 -11.62 3.38
CA ARG A 246 -21.84 -10.32 3.95
C ARG A 246 -21.69 -9.19 2.94
N GLU A 247 -20.55 -9.16 2.28
CA GLU A 247 -20.19 -8.21 1.24
C GLU A 247 -21.16 -8.35 0.05
N ALA A 248 -21.50 -9.59 -0.31
CA ALA A 248 -22.49 -9.85 -1.36
C ALA A 248 -23.88 -9.30 -0.98
N LEU A 249 -24.34 -9.51 0.25
CA LEU A 249 -25.64 -8.98 0.71
C LEU A 249 -25.69 -7.45 0.66
N GLU A 250 -24.59 -6.76 0.96
CA GLU A 250 -24.49 -5.29 0.85
C GLU A 250 -24.55 -4.79 -0.60
N ILE A 251 -23.97 -5.54 -1.54
CA ILE A 251 -23.98 -5.18 -2.96
C ILE A 251 -25.38 -5.33 -3.57
N PHE A 252 -26.08 -6.42 -3.26
CA PHE A 252 -27.37 -6.76 -3.89
C PHE A 252 -28.60 -6.27 -3.12
N VAL A 253 -28.47 -5.33 -2.17
CA VAL A 253 -29.60 -4.82 -1.36
C VAL A 253 -30.79 -4.36 -2.22
N ASN A 254 -30.51 -3.78 -3.40
CA ASN A 254 -31.53 -3.26 -4.30
C ASN A 254 -31.99 -4.27 -5.37
N ASP A 255 -31.33 -5.41 -5.49
CA ASP A 255 -31.64 -6.45 -6.48
C ASP A 255 -32.34 -7.64 -5.81
N SER A 256 -33.67 -7.64 -5.85
CA SER A 256 -34.47 -8.61 -5.11
C SER A 256 -34.34 -10.06 -5.60
N GLU A 257 -33.90 -10.28 -6.84
CA GLU A 257 -33.73 -11.64 -7.38
C GLU A 257 -32.38 -12.20 -6.96
N ARG A 258 -31.29 -11.47 -7.26
CA ARG A 258 -29.94 -11.88 -6.88
C ARG A 258 -29.75 -11.97 -5.36
N LEU A 259 -30.40 -11.09 -4.60
CA LEU A 259 -30.37 -11.14 -3.14
C LEU A 259 -30.97 -12.45 -2.59
N LYS A 260 -32.04 -12.97 -3.19
CA LYS A 260 -32.65 -14.24 -2.74
C LYS A 260 -31.71 -15.41 -2.96
N GLU A 261 -31.05 -15.48 -4.11
CA GLU A 261 -30.07 -16.53 -4.42
C GLU A 261 -28.91 -16.52 -3.41
N ILE A 262 -28.38 -15.35 -3.09
CA ILE A 262 -27.27 -15.24 -2.12
C ILE A 262 -27.73 -15.57 -0.70
N LEU A 263 -28.93 -15.15 -0.31
CA LEU A 263 -29.51 -15.52 1.00
C LEU A 263 -29.70 -17.03 1.12
N GLU A 264 -30.13 -17.69 0.05
CA GLU A 264 -30.23 -19.15 -0.01
C GLU A 264 -28.86 -19.81 0.13
N LEU A 265 -27.87 -19.40 -0.67
CA LEU A 265 -26.50 -19.93 -0.59
C LEU A 265 -25.87 -19.69 0.79
N TYR A 266 -26.18 -18.56 1.42
CA TYR A 266 -25.70 -18.25 2.77
C TYR A 266 -26.39 -19.13 3.81
N GLY A 267 -27.71 -19.36 3.68
CA GLY A 267 -28.46 -20.31 4.48
C GLY A 267 -27.87 -21.72 4.41
N ASP A 268 -27.57 -22.20 3.20
CA ASP A 268 -26.96 -23.52 2.96
C ASP A 268 -25.58 -23.65 3.62
N HIS A 269 -24.76 -22.61 3.55
CA HIS A 269 -23.47 -22.56 4.21
C HIS A 269 -23.60 -22.60 5.73
N LEU A 270 -24.47 -21.75 6.30
CA LEU A 270 -24.72 -21.72 7.75
C LEU A 270 -25.28 -23.05 8.26
N HIS A 271 -26.19 -23.67 7.50
CA HIS A 271 -26.76 -24.98 7.82
C HIS A 271 -25.68 -26.07 7.84
N LYS A 272 -24.77 -26.09 6.84
CA LYS A 272 -23.59 -26.99 6.83
C LYS A 272 -22.66 -26.75 8.02
N CYS A 273 -22.50 -25.49 8.43
CA CYS A 273 -21.74 -25.09 9.62
C CYS A 273 -22.50 -25.30 10.94
N LYS A 274 -23.69 -25.91 10.95
CA LYS A 274 -24.56 -26.14 12.12
C LYS A 274 -25.06 -24.87 12.83
N HIS A 275 -25.01 -23.73 12.15
CA HIS A 275 -25.60 -22.47 12.63
C HIS A 275 -27.07 -22.41 12.20
N TYR A 276 -27.87 -23.30 12.77
CA TYR A 276 -29.25 -23.56 12.32
C TYR A 276 -30.20 -22.39 12.54
N GLU A 277 -30.02 -21.62 13.62
CA GLU A 277 -30.86 -20.44 13.89
C GLU A 277 -30.69 -19.38 12.80
N GLU A 278 -29.44 -19.04 12.49
CA GLU A 278 -29.09 -18.05 11.47
C GLU A 278 -29.46 -18.53 10.07
N ALA A 279 -29.26 -19.82 9.77
CA ALA A 279 -29.71 -20.44 8.53
C ALA A 279 -31.23 -20.31 8.35
N GLY A 280 -32.01 -20.61 9.40
CA GLY A 280 -33.47 -20.46 9.40
C GLY A 280 -33.93 -19.03 9.13
N ILE A 281 -33.21 -18.03 9.68
CA ILE A 281 -33.47 -16.61 9.41
C ILE A 281 -33.20 -16.27 7.93
N MET A 282 -32.10 -16.76 7.36
CA MET A 282 -31.75 -16.51 5.95
C MET A 282 -32.78 -17.15 5.00
N TYR A 283 -33.15 -18.42 5.23
CA TYR A 283 -34.16 -19.12 4.44
C TYR A 283 -35.54 -18.44 4.54
N THR A 284 -35.92 -17.95 5.73
CA THR A 284 -37.16 -17.20 5.92
C THR A 284 -37.17 -15.92 5.08
N ARG A 285 -36.03 -15.22 4.98
CA ARG A 285 -35.89 -14.00 4.19
C ARG A 285 -35.97 -14.24 2.69
N CYS A 286 -35.43 -15.35 2.18
CA CYS A 286 -35.58 -15.71 0.75
C CYS A 286 -36.90 -16.44 0.41
N LYS A 287 -37.81 -16.58 1.38
CA LYS A 287 -39.13 -17.26 1.26
C LYS A 287 -39.04 -18.78 1.02
N LYS A 288 -37.92 -19.39 1.37
CA LYS A 288 -37.72 -20.85 1.40
C LYS A 288 -38.16 -21.41 2.75
N TYR A 289 -39.47 -21.44 2.94
CA TYR A 289 -40.05 -21.72 4.25
C TYR A 289 -39.89 -23.18 4.68
N GLU A 290 -39.83 -24.13 3.75
CA GLU A 290 -39.63 -25.55 4.07
C GLU A 290 -38.23 -25.78 4.66
N GLU A 291 -37.20 -25.24 4.02
CA GLU A 291 -35.81 -25.31 4.49
C GLU A 291 -35.62 -24.54 5.81
N ALA A 292 -36.30 -23.39 5.96
CA ALA A 292 -36.32 -22.64 7.22
C ALA A 292 -36.91 -23.45 8.37
N ILE A 293 -38.03 -24.16 8.14
CA ILE A 293 -38.66 -25.03 9.15
C ILE A 293 -37.71 -26.16 9.54
N GLN A 294 -37.04 -26.81 8.58
CA GLN A 294 -36.06 -27.86 8.89
C GLN A 294 -34.91 -27.35 9.77
N ALA A 295 -34.40 -26.15 9.48
CA ALA A 295 -33.36 -25.52 10.28
C ALA A 295 -33.85 -25.19 11.71
N PHE A 296 -35.04 -24.60 11.87
CA PHE A 296 -35.60 -24.30 13.19
C PHE A 296 -35.99 -25.55 14.00
N LEU A 297 -36.42 -26.63 13.34
CA LEU A 297 -36.68 -27.92 13.97
C LEU A 297 -35.41 -28.52 14.57
N ALA A 298 -34.25 -28.36 13.91
CA ALA A 298 -32.98 -28.89 14.39
C ALA A 298 -32.53 -28.29 15.74
N ILE A 299 -33.02 -27.10 16.09
CA ILE A 299 -32.72 -26.41 17.37
C ILE A 299 -33.92 -26.36 18.33
N GLY A 300 -35.08 -26.89 17.93
CA GLY A 300 -36.29 -26.91 18.78
C GLY A 300 -37.04 -25.58 18.87
N GLU A 301 -36.82 -24.64 17.94
CA GLU A 301 -37.49 -23.33 17.88
C GLU A 301 -38.92 -23.43 17.30
N TRP A 302 -39.80 -24.14 18.02
CA TRP A 302 -41.16 -24.48 17.59
C TRP A 302 -42.03 -23.26 17.26
N LYS A 303 -41.80 -22.11 17.90
CA LYS A 303 -42.56 -20.88 17.65
C LYS A 303 -42.35 -20.38 16.21
N GLN A 304 -41.10 -20.37 15.75
CA GLN A 304 -40.77 -19.97 14.38
C GLN A 304 -41.33 -20.98 13.38
N CYS A 305 -41.25 -22.28 13.68
CA CYS A 305 -41.85 -23.33 12.86
C CYS A 305 -43.36 -23.13 12.68
N MET A 306 -44.12 -22.86 13.74
CA MET A 306 -45.57 -22.64 13.67
C MET A 306 -45.94 -21.40 12.85
N VAL A 307 -45.16 -20.31 12.98
CA VAL A 307 -45.36 -19.09 12.19
C VAL A 307 -45.12 -19.36 10.71
N LEU A 308 -44.08 -20.13 10.38
CA LEU A 308 -43.76 -20.49 9.00
C LEU A 308 -44.74 -21.49 8.40
N ALA A 309 -45.18 -22.50 9.17
CA ALA A 309 -46.16 -23.49 8.75
C ALA A 309 -47.50 -22.84 8.39
N ASN A 310 -47.94 -21.85 9.19
CA ASN A 310 -49.13 -21.06 8.88
C ASN A 310 -48.97 -20.26 7.56
N LYS A 311 -47.78 -19.74 7.27
CA LYS A 311 -47.50 -19.05 5.99
C LYS A 311 -47.52 -20.00 4.77
N LEU A 312 -47.28 -21.28 4.99
CA LEU A 312 -47.30 -22.33 3.97
C LEU A 312 -48.68 -23.00 3.82
N ASN A 313 -49.68 -22.58 4.61
CA ASN A 313 -50.99 -23.23 4.70
C ASN A 313 -50.92 -24.74 5.00
N TYR A 314 -49.96 -25.16 5.83
CA TYR A 314 -50.02 -26.50 6.43
C TYR A 314 -51.20 -26.51 7.41
N GLU A 315 -52.25 -27.28 7.07
CA GLU A 315 -53.39 -27.56 7.95
C GLU A 315 -53.00 -28.41 9.17
#